data_AF-A0A955EIX8-F1
#
_entry.id   AF-A0A955EIX8-F1
#
_cell.length_a   1.000
_cell.length_b   1.000
_cell.length_c   1.000
_cell.angle_alpha   90.00
_cell.angle_beta   90.00
_cell.angle_gamma   90.00
#
_symmetry.space_group_name_H-M   'P 1'
#
loop_
_entity.id
_entity.type
_entity.pdbx_description
1 polymer ?
#
loop_
_entity_poly.entity_id
_entity_poly.type
_entity_poly.pdbx_seq_one_letter_code
_entity_poly.pdbx_strand_id
1 'polypeptide(L)'
;MTTSSRIALILMGSAALTAGANAASTTVAGFDGGSNDGFMGNAFFEATGGNPGGVAHTPDLIEFPSLRTGGVGEPANPGFLGDYSSFSSVTFGVDAKTVSMLDFIGNQTSRPLGVALINRNITGTDGPAGVYFQLGNLSVFENPDWTSYSVTIDDPTSTTLPSGWIGFGSTNSSFAPELPAGTTFADILAGVTEFQISGAVPGFFFGPVFPNYYLDNISVTVPAPGAAAPMLGLIGLLGSRRRR
;
A
#
# COMPACT_ATOMS: atom_id res chain seq x y z
N MET A 1 50.00 7.95 -57.81
CA MET A 1 49.32 8.63 -56.68
C MET A 1 48.38 7.62 -56.04
N THR A 2 48.69 7.28 -54.80
CA THR A 2 48.14 6.16 -54.03
C THR A 2 46.81 6.49 -53.37
N THR A 3 45.92 5.50 -53.44
CA THR A 3 44.60 5.38 -52.81
C THR A 3 44.66 5.39 -51.28
N SER A 4 43.62 5.91 -50.63
CA SER A 4 43.34 5.64 -49.21
C SER A 4 41.84 5.68 -48.93
N SER A 5 41.23 4.49 -48.90
CA SER A 5 39.88 4.24 -48.41
C SER A 5 39.90 4.11 -46.89
N ARG A 6 39.11 4.92 -46.18
CA ARG A 6 38.92 4.80 -44.72
C ARG A 6 37.71 3.91 -44.46
N ILE A 7 37.96 2.74 -43.87
CA ILE A 7 36.96 1.83 -43.33
C ILE A 7 36.49 2.38 -41.98
N ALA A 8 35.22 2.74 -41.87
CA ALA A 8 34.59 3.12 -40.61
C ALA A 8 34.04 1.85 -39.92
N LEU A 9 34.63 1.49 -38.78
CA LEU A 9 34.20 0.39 -37.93
C LEU A 9 33.05 0.89 -37.03
N ILE A 10 31.83 0.39 -37.24
CA ILE A 10 30.68 0.65 -36.38
C ILE A 10 30.80 -0.26 -35.15
N LEU A 11 31.11 0.32 -33.99
CA LEU A 11 30.99 -0.36 -32.70
C LEU A 11 29.50 -0.45 -32.33
N MET A 12 28.93 -1.65 -32.38
CA MET A 12 27.67 -1.96 -31.69
C MET A 12 27.97 -2.09 -30.19
N GLY A 13 27.64 -1.05 -29.43
CA GLY A 13 27.66 -1.09 -27.97
C GLY A 13 26.42 -1.82 -27.45
N SER A 14 26.61 -3.01 -26.90
CA SER A 14 25.57 -3.72 -26.16
C SER A 14 25.29 -2.99 -24.84
N ALA A 15 24.13 -2.35 -24.73
CA ALA A 15 23.63 -1.84 -23.45
C ALA A 15 23.24 -3.04 -22.58
N ALA A 16 24.08 -3.38 -21.61
CA ALA A 16 23.73 -4.33 -20.57
C ALA A 16 22.70 -3.69 -19.63
N LEU A 17 21.45 -4.13 -19.73
CA LEU A 17 20.42 -3.85 -18.73
C LEU A 17 20.80 -4.62 -17.45
N THR A 18 21.42 -3.95 -16.50
CA THR A 18 21.57 -4.48 -15.14
C THR A 18 20.19 -4.47 -14.49
N ALA A 19 19.54 -5.64 -14.45
CA ALA A 19 18.41 -5.87 -13.56
C ALA A 19 18.94 -5.80 -12.11
N GLY A 20 18.85 -4.61 -11.51
CA GLY A 20 19.11 -4.46 -10.08
C GLY A 20 18.06 -5.26 -9.33
N ALA A 21 18.47 -6.33 -8.66
CA ALA A 21 17.64 -6.96 -7.64
C ALA A 21 17.38 -5.89 -6.57
N ASN A 22 16.14 -5.39 -6.46
CA ASN A 22 15.79 -4.55 -5.33
C ASN A 22 16.01 -5.39 -4.05
N ALA A 23 16.63 -4.80 -3.04
CA ALA A 23 16.73 -5.44 -1.73
C ALA A 23 15.34 -5.47 -1.08
N ALA A 24 15.16 -6.32 -0.06
CA ALA A 24 14.01 -6.18 0.84
C ALA A 24 13.98 -4.75 1.37
N SER A 25 12.78 -4.17 1.40
CA SER A 25 12.60 -2.77 1.74
C SER A 25 11.47 -2.63 2.75
N THR A 26 11.67 -1.76 3.73
CA THR A 26 10.64 -1.30 4.65
C THR A 26 10.54 0.20 4.54
N THR A 27 9.35 0.69 4.20
CA THR A 27 8.99 2.11 4.31
C THR A 27 8.24 2.28 5.63
N VAL A 28 8.59 3.31 6.40
CA VAL A 28 7.88 3.70 7.62
C VAL A 28 7.55 5.20 7.56
N ALA A 29 6.33 5.56 7.93
CA ALA A 29 5.92 6.92 8.25
C ALA A 29 5.71 7.00 9.78
N GLY A 30 6.68 7.63 10.45
CA GLY A 30 6.70 7.82 11.91
C GLY A 30 6.42 9.27 12.34
N PHE A 31 6.20 10.17 11.37
CA PHE A 31 5.79 11.56 11.62
C PHE A 31 6.78 12.38 12.46
N ASP A 32 8.03 11.93 12.54
CA ASP A 32 9.08 12.54 13.36
C ASP A 32 9.27 14.03 13.02
N GLY A 33 9.44 14.84 14.06
CA GLY A 33 9.55 16.28 13.92
C GLY A 33 8.26 16.98 13.49
N GLY A 34 7.10 16.29 13.51
CA GLY A 34 5.80 16.82 13.10
C GLY A 34 5.58 16.80 11.59
N SER A 35 6.38 16.01 10.87
CA SER A 35 6.19 15.73 9.46
C SER A 35 4.87 14.99 9.25
N ASN A 36 4.16 15.27 8.15
CA ASN A 36 3.04 14.43 7.74
C ASN A 36 3.48 13.23 6.89
N ASP A 37 4.77 13.14 6.53
CA ASP A 37 5.35 12.08 5.69
C ASP A 37 4.54 11.79 4.42
N GLY A 38 3.95 12.83 3.82
CA GLY A 38 3.10 12.70 2.62
C GLY A 38 1.71 12.14 2.88
N PHE A 39 1.30 11.96 4.14
CA PHE A 39 -0.06 11.64 4.53
C PHE A 39 -0.91 12.91 4.73
N MET A 40 -2.21 12.74 4.55
CA MET A 40 -3.24 13.72 4.87
C MET A 40 -4.42 13.00 5.50
N GLY A 41 -5.22 13.72 6.29
CA GLY A 41 -6.36 13.14 6.95
C GLY A 41 -6.81 13.99 8.12
N ASN A 42 -7.57 13.36 8.99
CA ASN A 42 -8.23 14.02 10.11
C ASN A 42 -7.34 14.00 11.35
N ALA A 43 -6.06 14.36 11.18
CA ALA A 43 -5.06 14.27 12.22
C ALA A 43 -4.16 15.51 12.24
N PHE A 44 -3.71 15.87 13.44
CA PHE A 44 -2.57 16.74 13.66
C PHE A 44 -1.30 15.90 13.71
N PHE A 45 -0.24 16.37 13.07
CA PHE A 45 1.06 15.73 13.10
C PHE A 45 1.92 16.41 14.17
N GLU A 46 2.16 15.71 15.27
CA GLU A 46 2.86 16.23 16.43
C GLU A 46 4.29 15.70 16.46
N ALA A 47 5.26 16.54 16.86
CA ALA A 47 6.68 16.17 16.86
C ALA A 47 7.08 15.20 17.98
N THR A 48 6.18 14.96 18.93
CA THR A 48 6.40 14.10 20.11
C THR A 48 5.09 13.42 20.48
N GLY A 49 5.18 12.28 21.17
CA GLY A 49 4.01 11.55 21.68
C GLY A 49 3.80 10.18 21.03
N GLY A 50 4.60 9.86 20.00
CA GLY A 50 4.63 8.58 19.29
C GLY A 50 5.34 7.45 20.03
N ASN A 51 5.71 6.43 19.26
CA ASN A 51 6.25 5.16 19.73
C ASN A 51 7.55 4.73 18.99
N PRO A 52 8.70 5.38 19.21
CA PRO A 52 8.90 6.70 19.82
C PRO A 52 8.81 7.83 18.78
N GLY A 53 8.78 9.08 19.23
CA GLY A 53 8.97 10.23 18.34
C GLY A 53 7.66 10.94 17.98
N GLY A 54 7.49 11.28 16.71
CA GLY A 54 6.31 11.98 16.20
C GLY A 54 5.05 11.13 16.14
N VAL A 55 3.90 11.73 15.88
CA VAL A 55 2.62 11.00 15.86
C VAL A 55 1.55 11.69 15.02
N ALA A 56 0.64 10.92 14.42
CA ALA A 56 -0.61 11.43 13.88
C ALA A 56 -1.73 11.30 14.94
N HIS A 57 -2.12 12.43 15.51
CA HIS A 57 -3.12 12.54 16.58
C HIS A 57 -4.45 13.04 16.04
N THR A 58 -5.54 12.30 16.27
CA THR A 58 -6.90 12.71 15.92
C THR A 58 -7.65 13.14 17.19
N PRO A 59 -7.96 14.45 17.39
CA PRO A 59 -8.48 14.93 18.66
C PRO A 59 -9.99 15.29 18.62
N ASP A 60 -10.82 14.42 19.18
CA ASP A 60 -12.24 14.64 19.54
C ASP A 60 -13.10 15.39 18.49
N LEU A 61 -12.81 15.20 17.20
CA LEU A 61 -13.59 15.73 16.07
C LEU A 61 -14.70 14.75 15.67
N ILE A 62 -15.85 15.23 15.20
CA ILE A 62 -16.95 14.35 14.78
C ILE A 62 -16.63 13.68 13.44
N GLU A 63 -15.83 12.62 13.45
CA GLU A 63 -15.27 12.04 12.21
C GLU A 63 -14.97 10.54 12.33
N PHE A 64 -14.66 9.90 11.20
CA PHE A 64 -14.12 8.54 11.16
C PHE A 64 -12.60 8.59 11.11
N PRO A 65 -11.92 7.55 11.63
CA PRO A 65 -10.49 7.42 11.45
C PRO A 65 -10.11 7.42 9.97
N SER A 66 -9.27 8.36 9.55
CA SER A 66 -8.81 8.47 8.17
C SER A 66 -7.45 9.16 8.10
N LEU A 67 -6.44 8.41 7.68
CA LEU A 67 -5.15 8.87 7.20
C LEU A 67 -4.89 8.24 5.84
N ARG A 68 -4.50 9.03 4.85
CA ARG A 68 -4.31 8.58 3.48
C ARG A 68 -3.16 9.28 2.78
N THR A 69 -2.68 8.67 1.70
CA THR A 69 -1.63 9.19 0.83
C THR A 69 -1.96 8.82 -0.62
N GLY A 70 -1.68 9.72 -1.57
CA GLY A 70 -1.88 9.46 -3.01
C GLY A 70 -3.28 9.74 -3.54
N GLY A 71 -4.16 10.34 -2.72
CA GLY A 71 -5.46 10.82 -3.18
C GLY A 71 -5.34 11.91 -4.28
N VAL A 72 -6.41 12.09 -5.06
CA VAL A 72 -6.42 13.06 -6.17
C VAL A 72 -6.23 14.48 -5.64
N GLY A 73 -5.13 15.13 -6.03
CA GLY A 73 -4.79 16.48 -5.59
C GLY A 73 -4.20 16.55 -4.19
N GLU A 74 -3.86 15.40 -3.60
CA GLU A 74 -3.33 15.29 -2.25
C GLU A 74 -1.82 15.00 -2.26
N PRO A 75 -1.11 15.24 -1.14
CA PRO A 75 0.25 14.74 -0.97
C PRO A 75 0.34 13.23 -1.18
N ALA A 76 1.53 12.79 -1.59
CA ALA A 76 1.83 11.39 -1.83
C ALA A 76 3.17 11.01 -1.21
N ASN A 77 3.14 9.95 -0.40
CA ASN A 77 4.28 9.15 -0.03
C ASN A 77 4.46 8.00 -1.03
N PRO A 78 5.44 8.07 -1.95
CA PRO A 78 5.62 7.06 -2.99
C PRO A 78 6.03 5.69 -2.42
N GLY A 79 6.52 5.62 -1.17
CA GLY A 79 6.88 4.36 -0.54
C GLY A 79 5.68 3.48 -0.16
N PHE A 80 4.46 4.01 -0.22
CA PHE A 80 3.20 3.28 0.02
C PHE A 80 2.36 3.06 -1.23
N LEU A 81 2.86 3.47 -2.40
CA LEU A 81 2.12 3.45 -3.67
C LEU A 81 2.88 2.63 -4.72
N GLY A 82 2.17 2.13 -5.72
CA GLY A 82 2.74 1.45 -6.88
C GLY A 82 2.26 0.02 -7.08
N ASP A 83 3.07 -0.76 -7.78
CA ASP A 83 2.78 -2.15 -8.16
C ASP A 83 3.27 -3.13 -7.10
N TYR A 84 2.34 -3.55 -6.24
CA TYR A 84 2.56 -4.58 -5.24
C TYR A 84 2.48 -6.01 -5.80
N SER A 85 1.90 -6.20 -6.99
CA SER A 85 1.80 -7.50 -7.65
C SER A 85 3.16 -8.05 -8.09
N SER A 86 4.17 -7.18 -8.18
CA SER A 86 5.55 -7.54 -8.49
C SER A 86 6.32 -8.25 -7.35
N PHE A 87 5.75 -8.29 -6.14
CA PHE A 87 6.37 -8.92 -4.97
C PHE A 87 5.78 -10.30 -4.66
N SER A 88 6.55 -11.15 -4.00
CA SER A 88 6.06 -12.45 -3.53
C SER A 88 5.19 -12.35 -2.28
N SER A 89 5.31 -11.27 -1.50
CA SER A 89 4.47 -10.97 -0.36
C SER A 89 4.56 -9.49 -0.02
N VAL A 90 3.57 -8.95 0.69
CA VAL A 90 3.59 -7.55 1.17
C VAL A 90 2.97 -7.51 2.57
N THR A 91 3.65 -6.88 3.53
CA THR A 91 3.12 -6.71 4.89
C THR A 91 2.87 -5.23 5.15
N PHE A 92 1.66 -4.90 5.59
CA PHE A 92 1.29 -3.56 6.06
C PHE A 92 1.14 -3.57 7.58
N GLY A 93 1.57 -2.49 8.23
CA GLY A 93 1.47 -2.35 9.68
C GLY A 93 1.18 -0.92 10.14
N VAL A 94 0.71 -0.80 11.37
CA VAL A 94 0.47 0.48 12.07
C VAL A 94 0.46 0.25 13.57
N ASP A 95 1.02 1.18 14.33
CA ASP A 95 0.85 1.27 15.77
C ASP A 95 -0.32 2.20 16.08
N ALA A 96 -1.20 1.78 16.99
CA ALA A 96 -2.34 2.59 17.39
C ALA A 96 -2.55 2.60 18.90
N LYS A 97 -2.98 3.75 19.42
CA LYS A 97 -3.36 3.96 20.81
C LYS A 97 -4.64 4.77 20.89
N THR A 98 -5.60 4.34 21.71
CA THR A 98 -6.89 5.02 21.89
C THR A 98 -6.99 5.60 23.30
N VAL A 99 -7.20 6.92 23.39
CA VAL A 99 -7.44 7.64 24.64
C VAL A 99 -8.92 7.68 24.98
N SER A 100 -9.74 7.97 23.97
CA SER A 100 -11.21 7.91 24.05
C SER A 100 -11.82 7.65 22.69
N MET A 101 -12.99 7.03 22.70
CA MET A 101 -13.79 6.83 21.51
C MET A 101 -15.23 6.97 21.95
N LEU A 102 -15.79 8.17 21.91
CA LEU A 102 -17.11 8.44 22.47
C LEU A 102 -18.19 8.45 21.39
N ASP A 103 -19.34 7.83 21.66
CA ASP A 103 -20.53 8.00 20.85
C ASP A 103 -21.16 9.40 21.04
N PHE A 104 -22.25 9.68 20.31
CA PHE A 104 -22.90 11.00 20.35
C PHE A 104 -23.45 11.42 21.72
N ILE A 105 -23.67 10.47 22.64
CA ILE A 105 -24.19 10.74 23.99
C ILE A 105 -23.12 10.55 25.08
N GLY A 106 -21.85 10.37 24.69
CA GLY A 106 -20.71 10.35 25.59
C GLY A 106 -20.31 8.98 26.16
N ASN A 107 -20.84 7.86 25.63
CA ASN A 107 -20.39 6.53 26.04
C ASN A 107 -19.17 6.08 25.25
N GLN A 108 -18.26 5.34 25.89
CA GLN A 108 -17.18 4.67 25.18
C GLN A 108 -17.75 3.66 24.16
N THR A 109 -17.21 3.69 22.95
CA THR A 109 -17.55 2.82 21.83
C THR A 109 -16.27 2.34 21.15
N SER A 110 -16.41 1.58 20.06
CA SER A 110 -15.30 1.02 19.30
C SER A 110 -15.49 1.36 17.81
N ARG A 111 -14.40 1.59 17.08
CA ARG A 111 -14.45 1.80 15.63
C ARG A 111 -13.42 0.92 14.92
N PRO A 112 -13.76 0.33 13.77
CA PRO A 112 -12.79 -0.46 13.01
C PRO A 112 -11.52 0.34 12.68
N LEU A 113 -10.41 -0.36 12.61
CA LEU A 113 -9.15 0.11 12.05
C LEU A 113 -8.75 -0.85 10.95
N GLY A 114 -8.46 -0.36 9.76
CA GLY A 114 -8.02 -1.20 8.66
C GLY A 114 -7.14 -0.49 7.65
N VAL A 115 -6.62 -1.28 6.73
CA VAL A 115 -5.84 -0.84 5.57
C VAL A 115 -6.73 -0.90 4.34
N ALA A 116 -6.80 0.20 3.59
CA ALA A 116 -7.40 0.23 2.26
C ALA A 116 -6.36 0.53 1.20
N LEU A 117 -6.39 -0.26 0.11
CA LEU A 117 -5.54 -0.11 -1.07
C LEU A 117 -6.44 0.17 -2.26
N ILE A 118 -6.25 1.31 -2.91
CA ILE A 118 -7.14 1.81 -3.96
C ILE A 118 -6.36 1.98 -5.26
N ASN A 119 -6.88 1.39 -6.34
CA ASN A 119 -6.41 1.62 -7.69
C ASN A 119 -7.43 2.52 -8.41
N ARG A 120 -7.16 3.82 -8.44
CA ARG A 120 -8.06 4.83 -9.03
C ARG A 120 -8.16 4.76 -10.56
N ASN A 121 -7.29 3.98 -11.21
CA ASN A 121 -7.40 3.72 -12.65
C ASN A 121 -8.47 2.66 -12.97
N ILE A 122 -8.96 1.95 -11.95
CA ILE A 122 -10.07 1.01 -12.05
C ILE A 122 -11.27 1.65 -11.36
N THR A 123 -12.39 1.73 -12.07
CA THR A 123 -13.61 2.36 -11.58
C THR A 123 -14.77 1.40 -11.81
N GLY A 124 -15.55 1.16 -10.76
CA GLY A 124 -16.83 0.46 -10.86
C GLY A 124 -18.01 1.43 -10.88
N THR A 125 -19.18 0.89 -10.62
CA THR A 125 -20.43 1.66 -10.58
C THR A 125 -20.49 2.67 -9.44
N ASP A 126 -19.75 2.43 -8.36
CA ASP A 126 -19.85 3.19 -7.11
C ASP A 126 -18.61 4.06 -6.86
N GLY A 127 -17.63 4.03 -7.79
CA GLY A 127 -16.42 4.84 -7.74
C GLY A 127 -15.14 4.03 -7.95
N PRO A 128 -13.99 4.58 -7.51
CA PRO A 128 -12.70 3.89 -7.57
C PRO A 128 -12.73 2.52 -6.89
N ALA A 129 -12.05 1.56 -7.50
CA ALA A 129 -11.96 0.21 -6.98
C ALA A 129 -10.82 0.06 -5.97
N GLY A 130 -11.01 -0.82 -5.00
CA GLY A 130 -10.00 -1.10 -4.00
C GLY A 130 -10.30 -2.31 -3.15
N VAL A 131 -9.39 -2.59 -2.22
CA VAL A 131 -9.49 -3.69 -1.27
C VAL A 131 -9.23 -3.18 0.14
N TYR A 132 -9.94 -3.73 1.12
CA TYR A 132 -9.87 -3.35 2.52
C TYR A 132 -9.65 -4.59 3.40
N PHE A 133 -8.79 -4.46 4.40
CA PHE A 133 -8.62 -5.46 5.46
C PHE A 133 -8.76 -4.79 6.82
N GLN A 134 -9.62 -5.34 7.68
CA GLN A 134 -9.74 -4.88 9.05
C GLN A 134 -8.61 -5.46 9.91
N LEU A 135 -7.77 -4.58 10.44
CA LEU A 135 -6.66 -4.92 11.31
C LEU A 135 -7.12 -5.18 12.77
N GLY A 136 -8.09 -4.41 13.23
CA GLY A 136 -8.60 -4.46 14.60
C GLY A 136 -9.65 -3.38 14.83
N ASN A 137 -9.76 -2.90 16.07
CA ASN A 137 -10.56 -1.73 16.38
C ASN A 137 -9.79 -0.73 17.25
N LEU A 138 -10.16 0.55 17.11
CA LEU A 138 -9.83 1.63 18.02
C LEU A 138 -10.86 1.66 19.15
N SER A 139 -10.40 1.34 20.36
CA SER A 139 -11.22 1.29 21.57
C SER A 139 -10.34 1.37 22.81
N VAL A 140 -10.76 2.13 23.81
CA VAL A 140 -10.07 2.18 25.11
C VAL A 140 -10.02 0.81 25.82
N PHE A 141 -10.86 -0.14 25.40
CA PHE A 141 -10.86 -1.51 25.92
C PHE A 141 -9.92 -2.45 25.17
N GLU A 142 -9.51 -2.11 23.94
CA GLU A 142 -8.69 -2.96 23.08
C GLU A 142 -7.24 -2.44 22.97
N ASN A 143 -7.06 -1.13 22.86
CA ASN A 143 -5.75 -0.48 22.73
C ASN A 143 -5.64 0.81 23.58
N PRO A 144 -5.76 0.73 24.92
CA PRO A 144 -5.55 1.88 25.80
C PRO A 144 -4.09 2.39 25.82
N ASP A 145 -3.16 1.56 25.36
CA ASP A 145 -1.78 1.92 25.10
C ASP A 145 -1.36 1.48 23.69
N TRP A 146 -0.13 1.76 23.29
CA TRP A 146 0.39 1.41 21.97
C TRP A 146 0.27 -0.10 21.68
N THR A 147 -0.50 -0.41 20.63
CA THR A 147 -0.68 -1.76 20.10
C THR A 147 -0.32 -1.76 18.61
N SER A 148 0.56 -2.70 18.22
CA SER A 148 0.92 -2.90 16.82
C SER A 148 -0.07 -3.83 16.13
N TYR A 149 -0.56 -3.41 14.96
CA TYR A 149 -1.40 -4.19 14.08
C TYR A 149 -0.68 -4.43 12.75
N SER A 150 -0.94 -5.59 12.12
CA SER A 150 -0.41 -5.87 10.79
C SER A 150 -1.26 -6.87 10.02
N VAL A 151 -1.11 -6.85 8.69
CA VAL A 151 -1.63 -7.86 7.78
C VAL A 151 -0.57 -8.17 6.72
N THR A 152 -0.44 -9.44 6.36
CA THR A 152 0.39 -9.88 5.24
C THR A 152 -0.49 -10.38 4.11
N ILE A 153 -0.17 -9.91 2.90
CA ILE A 153 -0.65 -10.47 1.64
C ILE A 153 0.39 -11.50 1.20
N ASP A 154 0.05 -12.79 1.32
CA ASP A 154 0.95 -13.89 0.96
C ASP A 154 1.08 -14.10 -0.55
N ASP A 155 0.07 -13.71 -1.33
CA ASP A 155 0.08 -13.79 -2.80
C ASP A 155 -0.54 -12.53 -3.41
N PRO A 156 0.29 -11.51 -3.73
CA PRO A 156 -0.17 -10.30 -4.42
C PRO A 156 -0.68 -10.54 -5.86
N THR A 157 -0.47 -11.72 -6.43
CA THR A 157 -0.89 -12.10 -7.78
C THR A 157 -2.21 -12.88 -7.80
N SER A 158 -2.84 -13.08 -6.64
CA SER A 158 -4.10 -13.79 -6.51
C SER A 158 -5.22 -13.15 -7.35
N THR A 159 -5.93 -13.98 -8.13
CA THR A 159 -7.08 -13.54 -8.91
C THR A 159 -8.36 -13.42 -8.08
N THR A 160 -8.33 -13.86 -6.82
CA THR A 160 -9.48 -13.84 -5.89
C THR A 160 -9.12 -13.11 -4.60
N LEU A 161 -10.11 -12.54 -3.91
CA LEU A 161 -9.89 -11.94 -2.60
C LEU A 161 -9.37 -12.98 -1.61
N PRO A 162 -8.21 -12.75 -0.96
CA PRO A 162 -7.77 -13.59 0.15
C PRO A 162 -8.76 -13.50 1.34
N SER A 163 -8.71 -14.48 2.23
CA SER A 163 -9.57 -14.49 3.43
C SER A 163 -9.42 -13.20 4.25
N GLY A 164 -10.55 -12.63 4.67
CA GLY A 164 -10.60 -11.39 5.47
C GLY A 164 -10.52 -10.09 4.65
N TRP A 165 -10.15 -10.15 3.36
CA TRP A 165 -10.18 -8.98 2.48
C TRP A 165 -11.56 -8.75 1.89
N ILE A 166 -11.96 -7.48 1.83
CA ILE A 166 -13.21 -7.02 1.21
C ILE A 166 -12.84 -6.22 -0.04
N GLY A 167 -13.45 -6.55 -1.16
CA GLY A 167 -13.36 -5.75 -2.39
C GLY A 167 -14.45 -4.67 -2.44
N PHE A 168 -14.14 -3.53 -3.05
CA PHE A 168 -15.09 -2.45 -3.26
C PHE A 168 -14.86 -1.71 -4.58
N GLY A 169 -15.80 -0.83 -4.93
CA GLY A 169 -15.86 -0.08 -6.19
C GLY A 169 -17.15 -0.38 -6.96
N SER A 170 -17.80 -1.49 -6.65
CA SER A 170 -19.14 -1.85 -7.10
C SER A 170 -19.92 -2.51 -5.97
N THR A 171 -21.20 -2.78 -6.23
CA THR A 171 -22.13 -3.36 -5.29
C THR A 171 -22.92 -4.46 -5.97
N ASN A 172 -23.08 -5.60 -5.28
CA ASN A 172 -23.82 -6.74 -5.80
C ASN A 172 -25.34 -6.59 -5.64
N SER A 173 -26.11 -7.58 -6.09
CA SER A 173 -27.58 -7.58 -6.01
C SER A 173 -28.14 -7.52 -4.58
N SER A 174 -27.33 -7.85 -3.57
CA SER A 174 -27.68 -7.78 -2.15
C SER A 174 -27.22 -6.48 -1.49
N PHE A 175 -26.76 -5.51 -2.27
CA PHE A 175 -26.19 -4.26 -1.81
C PHE A 175 -24.88 -4.39 -1.00
N ALA A 176 -24.21 -5.53 -1.07
CA ALA A 176 -22.90 -5.71 -0.45
C ALA A 176 -21.78 -5.25 -1.39
N PRO A 177 -20.72 -4.63 -0.87
CA PRO A 177 -19.60 -4.16 -1.68
C PRO A 177 -18.88 -5.33 -2.34
N GLU A 178 -18.43 -5.10 -3.58
CA GLU A 178 -17.62 -6.03 -4.35
C GLU A 178 -16.62 -5.29 -5.25
N LEU A 179 -15.63 -6.03 -5.77
CA LEU A 179 -14.82 -5.53 -6.87
C LEU A 179 -15.68 -5.40 -8.13
N PRO A 180 -15.41 -4.41 -9.01
CA PRO A 180 -16.09 -4.31 -10.29
C PRO A 180 -15.97 -5.59 -11.13
N ALA A 181 -16.96 -5.86 -11.96
CA ALA A 181 -16.98 -7.07 -12.79
C ALA A 181 -15.68 -7.24 -13.61
N GLY A 182 -15.07 -8.42 -13.52
CA GLY A 182 -13.82 -8.73 -14.21
C GLY A 182 -12.54 -8.18 -13.55
N THR A 183 -12.66 -7.45 -12.43
CA THR A 183 -11.53 -6.98 -11.63
C THR A 183 -11.15 -8.03 -10.59
N THR A 184 -9.86 -8.28 -10.45
CA THR A 184 -9.28 -9.20 -9.47
C THR A 184 -8.53 -8.47 -8.36
N PHE A 185 -8.15 -9.21 -7.31
CA PHE A 185 -7.29 -8.68 -6.26
C PHE A 185 -5.93 -8.22 -6.81
N ALA A 186 -5.31 -9.03 -7.69
CA ALA A 186 -4.08 -8.67 -8.39
C ALA A 186 -4.20 -7.37 -9.20
N ASP A 187 -5.32 -7.12 -9.88
CA ASP A 187 -5.52 -5.89 -10.67
C ASP A 187 -5.50 -4.62 -9.79
N ILE A 188 -6.00 -4.72 -8.55
CA ILE A 188 -5.91 -3.64 -7.58
C ILE A 188 -4.46 -3.42 -7.16
N LEU A 189 -3.75 -4.50 -6.81
CA LEU A 189 -2.37 -4.43 -6.34
C LEU A 189 -1.37 -4.04 -7.42
N ALA A 190 -1.68 -4.25 -8.70
CA ALA A 190 -0.82 -3.90 -9.83
C ALA A 190 -0.61 -2.38 -10.00
N GLY A 191 -1.38 -1.55 -9.28
CA GLY A 191 -1.27 -0.10 -9.40
C GLY A 191 -2.00 0.64 -8.27
N VAL A 192 -1.60 0.38 -7.02
CA VAL A 192 -2.14 1.12 -5.87
C VAL A 192 -1.75 2.58 -5.99
N THR A 193 -2.74 3.42 -6.26
CA THR A 193 -2.58 4.88 -6.39
C THR A 193 -2.86 5.60 -5.08
N GLU A 194 -3.62 4.97 -4.18
CA GLU A 194 -3.91 5.53 -2.87
C GLU A 194 -3.90 4.43 -1.81
N PHE A 195 -3.27 4.76 -0.68
CA PHE A 195 -3.22 3.93 0.52
C PHE A 195 -3.93 4.68 1.64
N GLN A 196 -4.71 3.95 2.45
CA GLN A 196 -5.37 4.51 3.63
C GLN A 196 -5.21 3.61 4.85
N ILE A 197 -5.01 4.24 6.01
CA ILE A 197 -5.44 3.70 7.30
C ILE A 197 -6.82 4.31 7.58
N SER A 198 -7.83 3.46 7.67
CA SER A 198 -9.23 3.92 7.67
C SER A 198 -10.09 3.10 8.60
N GLY A 199 -11.06 3.77 9.26
CA GLY A 199 -12.18 3.13 9.93
C GLY A 199 -13.45 3.04 9.08
N ALA A 200 -13.41 3.54 7.84
CA ALA A 200 -14.50 3.45 6.89
C ALA A 200 -14.51 2.06 6.21
N VAL A 201 -15.13 1.08 6.86
CA VAL A 201 -15.29 -0.27 6.29
C VAL A 201 -16.24 -0.19 5.08
N PRO A 202 -15.83 -0.67 3.89
CA PRO A 202 -16.70 -0.68 2.72
C PRO A 202 -18.05 -1.38 3.00
N GLY A 203 -19.15 -0.75 2.58
CA GLY A 203 -20.51 -1.28 2.76
C GLY A 203 -21.10 -1.09 4.15
N PHE A 204 -20.37 -0.50 5.09
CA PHE A 204 -20.87 -0.20 6.43
C PHE A 204 -21.04 1.30 6.63
N PHE A 205 -22.08 1.64 7.39
CA PHE A 205 -22.30 3.00 7.89
C PHE A 205 -22.22 2.97 9.40
N PHE A 206 -21.39 3.85 9.96
CA PHE A 206 -21.23 3.99 11.41
C PHE A 206 -21.81 5.33 11.84
N GLY A 207 -22.36 5.40 13.06
CA GLY A 207 -22.74 6.68 13.66
C GLY A 207 -21.50 7.54 13.96
N PRO A 208 -21.66 8.87 14.04
CA PRO A 208 -20.57 9.77 14.41
C PRO A 208 -20.01 9.42 15.80
N VAL A 209 -18.71 9.65 15.97
CA VAL A 209 -18.00 9.54 17.25
C VAL A 209 -17.17 10.78 17.50
N PHE A 210 -16.72 10.95 18.74
CA PHE A 210 -15.64 11.85 19.13
C PHE A 210 -14.42 10.96 19.45
N PRO A 211 -13.54 10.72 18.46
CA PRO A 211 -12.36 9.90 18.61
C PRO A 211 -11.20 10.72 19.15
N ASN A 212 -10.50 10.19 20.15
CA ASN A 212 -9.19 10.64 20.58
C ASN A 212 -8.24 9.45 20.51
N TYR A 213 -7.43 9.41 19.45
CA TYR A 213 -6.48 8.33 19.24
C TYR A 213 -5.23 8.84 18.54
N TYR A 214 -4.21 7.99 18.60
CA TYR A 214 -2.90 8.19 18.00
C TYR A 214 -2.60 7.05 17.04
N LEU A 215 -2.03 7.39 15.88
CA LEU A 215 -1.46 6.46 14.92
C LEU A 215 0.01 6.81 14.68
N ASP A 216 0.86 5.79 14.63
CA ASP A 216 2.29 5.94 14.39
C ASP A 216 2.85 4.70 13.68
N ASN A 217 4.10 4.78 13.21
CA ASN A 217 4.83 3.69 12.56
C ASN A 217 4.04 2.98 11.46
N ILE A 218 3.29 3.75 10.64
CA ILE A 218 2.61 3.18 9.48
C ILE A 218 3.69 2.63 8.57
N SER A 219 3.59 1.36 8.18
CA SER A 219 4.66 0.68 7.47
C SER A 219 4.19 -0.21 6.35
N VAL A 220 5.05 -0.34 5.34
CA VAL A 220 4.95 -1.37 4.32
C VAL A 220 6.31 -2.06 4.20
N THR A 221 6.31 -3.38 4.27
CA THR A 221 7.50 -4.21 4.10
C THR A 221 7.30 -5.15 2.92
N VAL A 222 8.28 -5.15 2.01
CA VAL A 222 8.33 -6.04 0.85
C VAL A 222 9.62 -6.86 0.87
N PRO A 223 9.58 -8.14 0.48
CA PRO A 223 10.78 -8.95 0.35
C PRO A 223 11.63 -8.43 -0.81
N ALA A 224 12.89 -8.85 -0.85
CA ALA A 224 13.68 -8.69 -2.07
C ALA A 224 12.94 -9.41 -3.20
N PRO A 225 12.73 -8.82 -4.39
CA PRO A 225 12.24 -9.53 -5.56
C PRO A 225 12.91 -10.89 -5.68
N GLY A 226 12.08 -11.93 -5.65
CA GLY A 226 12.53 -13.29 -5.90
C GLY A 226 13.28 -13.27 -7.22
N ALA A 227 14.52 -13.78 -7.23
CA ALA A 227 15.32 -13.83 -8.45
C ALA A 227 14.53 -14.61 -9.49
N ALA A 228 13.84 -13.90 -10.40
CA ALA A 228 13.30 -14.49 -11.61
C ALA A 228 14.53 -14.99 -12.36
N ALA A 229 14.84 -16.27 -12.20
CA ALA A 229 15.98 -16.89 -12.84
C ALA A 229 15.86 -16.58 -14.33
N PRO A 230 16.78 -15.80 -14.91
CA PRO A 230 16.78 -15.68 -16.35
C PRO A 230 17.13 -17.08 -16.85
N MET A 231 16.14 -17.82 -17.34
CA MET A 231 16.36 -18.91 -18.30
C MET A 231 16.90 -18.27 -19.58
N LEU A 232 18.13 -17.77 -19.52
CA LEU A 232 18.95 -17.52 -20.68
C LEU A 232 19.31 -18.89 -21.22
N GLY A 233 18.43 -19.37 -22.11
CA GLY A 233 18.69 -20.51 -22.97
C GLY A 233 20.00 -20.27 -23.70
N LEU A 234 21.06 -20.91 -23.20
CA LEU A 234 22.33 -21.04 -23.88
C LEU A 234 22.17 -22.09 -25.00
N ILE A 235 21.23 -21.86 -25.92
CA ILE A 235 21.05 -22.67 -27.12
C ILE A 235 21.52 -21.82 -28.30
N GLY A 236 22.72 -22.14 -28.77
CA GLY A 236 23.07 -21.95 -30.17
C GLY A 236 23.98 -20.76 -30.47
N LEU A 237 25.29 -21.03 -30.52
CA LEU A 237 26.01 -20.69 -31.74
C LEU A 237 26.87 -21.89 -32.18
N LEU A 238 26.31 -22.61 -33.15
CA LEU A 238 26.95 -23.63 -33.95
C LEU A 238 28.17 -23.08 -34.69
N GLY A 239 29.24 -23.89 -34.72
CA GLY A 239 29.90 -24.29 -35.96
C GLY A 239 30.63 -23.22 -36.79
N SER A 240 31.96 -23.28 -36.78
CA SER A 240 32.79 -23.68 -37.93
C SER A 240 34.18 -23.02 -37.90
N ARG A 241 35.25 -23.84 -37.89
CA ARG A 241 36.50 -23.63 -38.66
C ARG A 241 37.45 -24.80 -38.39
N ARG A 242 37.43 -25.84 -39.22
CA ARG A 242 38.09 -26.01 -40.54
C ARG A 242 39.53 -26.50 -40.37
N ARG A 243 39.70 -27.82 -40.58
CA ARG A 243 40.99 -28.49 -40.84
C ARG A 243 41.78 -27.75 -41.92
N ARG A 244 43.06 -27.50 -41.66
CA ARG A 244 44.20 -27.77 -42.55
C ARG A 244 45.48 -27.71 -41.74
#